data_AF-A0A1B9FV70-F1
#
_entry.id   AF-A0A1B9FV70-F1
#
_cell.length_a   1.000
_cell.length_b   1.000
_cell.length_c   1.000
_cell.angle_alpha   90.00
_cell.angle_beta   90.00
_cell.angle_gamma   90.00
#
_symmetry.space_group_name_H-M   'P 1'
#
loop_
_entity.id
_entity.type
_entity.pdbx_description
1 polymer ?
#
loop_
_entity_poly.entity_id
_entity_poly.type
_entity_poly.pdbx_seq_one_letter_code
_entity_poly.pdbx_strand_id
1 'polypeptide(L)'
;MSSLTDAITSLPAPSITLALGGLTTAYVFFANIGETQRGTIAYLNGRLGPVTLSDKERAKVWRGYFKPAATWIISSSLTSTALNMTTSYLHKSPIISKITFVAGMASLWILPMTFFLGLPTINSRLLDLAQQDEGTANKIITPKSDDEAKKLIKSWEEKHVIRFISYGAAWGLSLLAILLDGRV
;
A
#
# COMPACT_ATOMS: atom_id res chain seq x y z
N MET A 1 -30.66 9.86 20.76
CA MET A 1 -29.33 9.42 20.31
C MET A 1 -29.38 9.38 18.79
N SER A 2 -28.57 10.18 18.09
CA SER A 2 -28.45 10.03 16.63
C SER A 2 -27.72 8.72 16.35
N SER A 3 -28.20 7.93 15.39
CA SER A 3 -27.44 6.77 14.96
C SER A 3 -26.17 7.23 14.22
N LEU A 4 -25.16 6.36 14.11
CA LEU A 4 -23.97 6.61 13.29
C LEU A 4 -24.35 6.97 11.85
N THR A 5 -25.42 6.36 11.33
CA THR A 5 -25.99 6.62 10.01
C THR A 5 -26.51 8.05 9.88
N ASP A 6 -27.21 8.56 10.90
CA ASP A 6 -27.73 9.94 10.90
C ASP A 6 -26.60 10.96 10.96
N ALA A 7 -25.53 10.67 11.72
CA ALA A 7 -24.36 11.53 11.78
C ALA A 7 -23.64 11.62 10.43
N ILE A 8 -23.44 10.48 9.74
CA ILE A 8 -22.76 10.44 8.44
C ILE A 8 -23.60 11.09 7.33
N THR A 9 -24.92 10.83 7.30
CA THR A 9 -25.81 11.36 6.25
C THR A 9 -26.12 12.85 6.42
N SER A 10 -25.89 13.42 7.61
CA SER A 10 -26.00 14.86 7.87
C SER A 10 -24.83 15.68 7.31
N LEU A 11 -23.70 15.03 6.99
CA LEU A 11 -22.53 15.72 6.45
C LEU A 11 -22.73 16.08 4.97
N PRO A 12 -22.24 17.26 4.52
CA PRO A 12 -22.17 17.56 3.10
C PRO A 12 -21.35 16.48 2.36
N ALA A 13 -21.79 16.09 1.16
CA ALA A 13 -21.07 15.15 0.31
C ALA A 13 -19.53 15.34 0.25
N PRO A 14 -18.97 16.57 0.09
CA PRO A 14 -17.52 16.75 0.07
C PRO A 14 -16.84 16.44 1.42
N SER A 15 -17.53 16.58 2.55
CA SER A 15 -17.01 16.22 3.87
C SER A 15 -16.99 14.69 4.06
N ILE A 16 -18.00 13.97 3.52
CA ILE A 16 -18.00 12.50 3.50
C ILE A 16 -16.84 11.97 2.66
N THR A 17 -16.66 12.50 1.44
CA THR A 17 -15.56 12.05 0.56
C THR A 17 -14.19 12.40 1.13
N LEU A 18 -14.07 13.54 1.82
CA LEU A 18 -12.85 13.94 2.52
C LEU A 18 -12.52 12.98 3.67
N ALA A 19 -13.50 12.67 4.51
CA ALA A 19 -13.35 11.74 5.63
C ALA A 19 -12.90 10.35 5.16
N LEU A 20 -13.59 9.81 4.16
CA LEU A 20 -13.25 8.50 3.58
C LEU A 20 -11.91 8.52 2.83
N GLY A 21 -11.55 9.64 2.19
CA GLY A 21 -10.24 9.86 1.58
C GLY A 21 -9.12 9.85 2.62
N GLY A 22 -9.33 10.50 3.76
CA GLY A 22 -8.42 10.45 4.91
C GLY A 22 -8.30 9.04 5.51
N LEU A 23 -9.41 8.33 5.68
CA LEU A 23 -9.41 6.96 6.20
C LEU A 23 -8.64 6.00 5.29
N THR A 24 -8.87 6.07 3.98
CA THR A 24 -8.22 5.18 3.00
C THR A 24 -6.74 5.49 2.85
N THR A 25 -6.32 6.77 2.83
CA THR A 25 -4.89 7.13 2.87
C THR A 25 -4.21 6.67 4.15
N ALA A 26 -4.87 6.85 5.30
CA ALA A 26 -4.36 6.39 6.60
C ALA A 26 -4.18 4.87 6.63
N TYR A 27 -5.19 4.11 6.18
CA TYR A 27 -5.09 2.65 6.07
C TYR A 27 -3.88 2.23 5.25
N VAL A 28 -3.71 2.78 4.04
CA VAL A 28 -2.59 2.45 3.17
C VAL A 28 -1.26 2.79 3.85
N PHE A 29 -1.12 3.97 4.44
CA PHE A 29 0.12 4.40 5.07
C PHE A 29 0.49 3.53 6.29
N PHE A 30 -0.42 3.43 7.26
CA PHE A 30 -0.14 2.72 8.51
C PHE A 30 -0.08 1.20 8.34
N ALA A 31 -0.84 0.61 7.42
CA ALA A 31 -0.69 -0.81 7.10
C ALA A 31 0.71 -1.12 6.57
N ASN A 32 1.24 -0.27 5.68
CA ASN A 32 2.60 -0.45 5.16
C ASN A 32 3.69 -0.23 6.21
N ILE A 33 3.52 0.74 7.12
CA ILE A 33 4.41 0.91 8.27
C ILE A 33 4.40 -0.34 9.15
N GLY A 34 3.21 -0.84 9.51
CA GLY A 34 3.05 -2.04 10.33
C GLY A 34 3.75 -3.25 9.70
N GLU A 35 3.55 -3.45 8.39
CA GLU A 35 4.19 -4.54 7.65
C GLU A 35 5.72 -4.46 7.66
N THR A 36 6.26 -3.26 7.54
CA THR A 36 7.71 -3.03 7.53
C THR A 36 8.30 -3.22 8.92
N GLN A 37 7.61 -2.82 9.99
CA GLN A 37 8.16 -2.94 11.34
C GLN A 37 8.03 -4.36 11.91
N ARG A 38 6.86 -4.98 11.75
CA ARG A 38 6.51 -6.23 12.44
C ARG A 38 5.74 -7.24 11.58
N GLY A 39 5.58 -6.97 10.29
CA GLY A 39 4.81 -7.85 9.41
C GLY A 39 5.64 -8.95 8.77
N THR A 40 5.07 -9.51 7.69
CA THR A 40 5.62 -10.68 7.01
C THR A 40 7.01 -10.38 6.45
N ILE A 41 7.22 -9.19 5.90
CA ILE A 41 8.52 -8.78 5.35
C ILE A 41 9.57 -8.65 6.43
N ALA A 42 9.22 -8.10 7.60
CA ALA A 42 10.13 -8.01 8.74
C ALA A 42 10.55 -9.39 9.26
N TYR A 43 9.59 -10.32 9.34
CA TYR A 43 9.86 -11.72 9.66
C TYR A 43 10.81 -12.34 8.62
N LEU A 44 10.48 -12.25 7.32
CA LEU A 44 11.28 -12.85 6.25
C LEU A 44 12.69 -12.22 6.11
N ASN A 45 12.92 -11.03 6.64
CA ASN A 45 14.26 -10.43 6.73
C ASN A 45 14.98 -10.71 8.05
N GLY A 46 14.40 -11.53 8.94
CA GLY A 46 15.02 -11.98 10.19
C GLY A 46 14.98 -10.95 11.33
N ARG A 47 14.15 -9.90 11.22
CA ARG A 47 14.05 -8.86 12.26
C ARG A 47 13.28 -9.31 13.50
N LEU A 48 12.48 -10.36 13.39
CA LEU A 48 11.64 -10.89 14.48
C LEU A 48 12.22 -12.17 15.11
N GLY A 49 13.46 -12.52 14.77
CA GLY A 49 14.16 -13.71 15.25
C GLY A 49 14.83 -14.51 14.12
N PRO A 50 15.57 -15.58 14.47
CA PRO A 50 16.19 -16.47 13.48
C PRO A 50 15.14 -17.10 12.55
N VAL A 51 15.39 -17.06 11.24
CA VAL A 51 14.50 -17.65 10.23
C VAL A 51 15.26 -18.66 9.39
N THR A 52 15.09 -19.93 9.73
CA THR A 52 15.62 -21.09 9.01
C THR A 52 14.64 -21.54 7.94
N LEU A 53 14.42 -20.69 6.93
CA LEU A 53 13.62 -21.03 5.75
C LEU A 53 14.55 -21.14 4.55
N SER A 54 14.37 -22.21 3.76
CA SER A 54 14.92 -22.30 2.42
C SER A 54 14.39 -21.16 1.54
N ASP A 55 15.11 -20.84 0.47
CA ASP A 55 14.70 -19.80 -0.48
C ASP A 55 13.27 -20.01 -1.02
N LYS A 56 12.92 -21.27 -1.26
CA LYS A 56 11.61 -21.67 -1.74
C LYS A 56 10.51 -21.48 -0.71
N GLU A 57 10.72 -21.91 0.53
CA GLU A 57 9.76 -21.67 1.61
C GLU A 57 9.57 -20.18 1.85
N ARG A 58 10.68 -19.42 1.85
CA ARG A 58 10.67 -17.97 1.99
C ARG A 58 9.85 -17.30 0.88
N ALA A 59 10.03 -17.72 -0.37
CA ALA A 59 9.26 -17.24 -1.51
C ALA A 59 7.76 -17.63 -1.41
N LYS A 60 7.44 -18.83 -0.93
CA LYS A 60 6.05 -19.26 -0.69
C LYS A 60 5.36 -18.42 0.39
N VAL A 61 6.02 -18.16 1.52
CA VAL A 61 5.49 -17.27 2.56
C VAL A 61 5.29 -15.86 2.01
N TRP A 62 6.27 -15.33 1.27
CA TRP A 62 6.14 -14.03 0.61
C TRP A 62 4.96 -13.99 -0.36
N ARG A 63 4.77 -15.01 -1.22
CA ARG A 63 3.64 -15.11 -2.16
C ARG A 63 2.29 -15.13 -1.43
N GLY A 64 2.20 -15.90 -0.34
CA GLY A 64 0.99 -16.01 0.48
C GLY A 64 0.56 -14.67 1.08
N TYR A 65 1.53 -13.86 1.50
CA TYR A 65 1.31 -12.48 1.95
C TYR A 65 1.00 -11.52 0.78
N PHE A 66 1.84 -11.53 -0.25
CA PHE A 66 1.86 -10.49 -1.27
C PHE A 66 0.57 -10.44 -2.09
N LYS A 67 0.02 -11.59 -2.50
CA LYS A 67 -1.21 -11.64 -3.32
C LYS A 67 -2.40 -10.90 -2.68
N PRO A 68 -2.84 -11.25 -1.44
CA PRO A 68 -3.94 -10.54 -0.81
C PRO A 68 -3.56 -9.09 -0.44
N ALA A 69 -2.34 -8.85 0.05
CA ALA A 69 -1.90 -7.51 0.43
C ALA A 69 -1.89 -6.54 -0.76
N ALA A 70 -1.39 -6.97 -1.93
CA ALA A 70 -1.37 -6.16 -3.13
C ALA A 70 -2.78 -5.74 -3.56
N THR A 71 -3.75 -6.66 -3.53
CA THR A 71 -5.15 -6.35 -3.86
C THR A 71 -5.72 -5.26 -2.96
N TRP A 72 -5.56 -5.38 -1.64
CA TRP A 72 -6.08 -4.39 -0.69
C TRP A 72 -5.38 -3.04 -0.79
N ILE A 73 -4.05 -3.02 -0.94
CA ILE A 73 -3.28 -1.78 -1.06
C ILE A 73 -3.59 -1.06 -2.37
N ILE A 74 -3.64 -1.77 -3.51
CA ILE A 74 -3.96 -1.16 -4.80
C ILE A 74 -5.40 -0.61 -4.79
N SER A 75 -6.37 -1.42 -4.33
CA SER A 75 -7.77 -1.00 -4.28
C SER A 75 -7.96 0.21 -3.36
N SER A 76 -7.34 0.21 -2.18
CA SER A 76 -7.41 1.34 -1.25
C SER A 76 -6.72 2.60 -1.79
N SER A 77 -5.62 2.45 -2.53
CA SER A 77 -4.92 3.58 -3.17
C SER A 77 -5.75 4.20 -4.29
N LEU A 78 -6.44 3.37 -5.09
CA LEU A 78 -7.37 3.83 -6.14
C LEU A 78 -8.60 4.50 -5.52
N THR A 79 -9.20 3.90 -4.49
CA THR A 79 -10.31 4.49 -3.75
C THR A 79 -9.92 5.83 -3.12
N SER A 80 -8.75 5.89 -2.49
CA SER A 80 -8.19 7.13 -1.95
C SER A 80 -8.02 8.20 -3.04
N THR A 81 -7.50 7.83 -4.20
CA THR A 81 -7.34 8.73 -5.34
C THR A 81 -8.70 9.29 -5.77
N ALA A 82 -9.69 8.41 -5.98
CA ALA A 82 -11.02 8.80 -6.41
C ALA A 82 -11.70 9.74 -5.39
N LEU A 83 -11.61 9.42 -4.10
CA LEU A 83 -12.22 10.21 -3.02
C LEU A 83 -11.58 11.59 -2.86
N ASN A 84 -10.24 11.65 -2.91
CA ASN A 84 -9.51 12.91 -2.83
C ASN A 84 -9.74 13.79 -4.08
N MET A 85 -9.78 13.20 -5.27
CA MET A 85 -10.11 13.92 -6.51
C MET A 85 -11.57 14.41 -6.53
N THR A 86 -12.49 13.59 -6.03
CA THR A 86 -13.91 13.99 -5.88
C THR A 86 -14.05 15.14 -4.90
N THR A 87 -13.34 15.08 -3.76
CA THR A 87 -13.29 16.18 -2.79
C THR A 87 -12.70 17.44 -3.44
N SER A 88 -11.62 17.31 -4.19
CA SER A 88 -11.00 18.42 -4.91
C SER A 88 -12.01 19.14 -5.83
N TYR A 89 -12.86 18.38 -6.50
CA TYR A 89 -13.84 18.89 -7.44
C TYR A 89 -15.06 19.52 -6.73
N LEU A 90 -15.56 18.92 -5.65
CA LEU A 90 -16.80 19.31 -5.00
C LEU A 90 -16.64 20.33 -3.85
N HIS A 91 -15.46 20.40 -3.24
CA HIS A 91 -15.28 21.20 -2.03
C HIS A 91 -15.29 22.71 -2.34
N LYS A 92 -16.03 23.51 -1.55
CA LYS A 92 -16.18 24.95 -1.80
C LYS A 92 -14.92 25.78 -1.49
N SER A 93 -14.12 25.32 -0.52
CA SER A 93 -12.85 25.98 -0.15
C SER A 93 -11.76 25.69 -1.18
N PRO A 94 -11.20 26.72 -1.87
CA PRO A 94 -10.15 26.52 -2.86
C PRO A 94 -8.86 25.90 -2.30
N ILE A 95 -8.58 26.15 -1.01
CA ILE A 95 -7.39 25.61 -0.33
C ILE A 95 -7.56 24.09 -0.14
N ILE A 96 -8.68 23.65 0.41
CA ILE A 96 -8.99 22.22 0.60
C ILE A 96 -9.04 21.51 -0.75
N SER A 97 -9.61 22.14 -1.79
CA SER A 97 -9.61 21.58 -3.14
C SER A 97 -8.21 21.31 -3.67
N LYS A 98 -7.30 22.29 -3.57
CA LYS A 98 -5.90 22.12 -4.01
C LYS A 98 -5.16 21.06 -3.20
N ILE A 99 -5.31 21.05 -1.88
CA ILE A 99 -4.65 20.07 -1.01
C ILE A 99 -5.10 18.65 -1.36
N THR A 100 -6.41 18.44 -1.51
CA THR A 100 -6.98 17.12 -1.84
C THR A 100 -6.66 16.69 -3.26
N PHE A 101 -6.53 17.62 -4.22
CA PHE A 101 -5.98 17.30 -5.54
C PHE A 101 -4.56 16.72 -5.44
N VAL A 102 -3.67 17.41 -4.72
CA VAL A 102 -2.28 16.96 -4.55
C VAL A 102 -2.23 15.64 -3.77
N ALA A 103 -3.08 15.47 -2.75
CA ALA A 103 -3.20 14.20 -2.04
C ALA A 103 -3.64 13.05 -2.97
N GLY A 104 -4.62 13.29 -3.84
CA GLY A 104 -5.06 12.33 -4.86
C GLY A 104 -3.95 11.98 -5.85
N MET A 105 -3.19 12.99 -6.32
CA MET A 105 -2.03 12.75 -7.19
C MET A 105 -0.93 11.95 -6.48
N ALA A 106 -0.65 12.23 -5.20
CA ALA A 106 0.30 11.45 -4.40
C ALA A 106 -0.15 10.00 -4.24
N SER A 107 -1.45 9.74 -4.03
CA SER A 107 -2.03 8.40 -4.01
C SER A 107 -1.92 7.68 -5.36
N LEU A 108 -2.12 8.40 -6.47
CA LEU A 108 -2.00 7.81 -7.80
C LEU A 108 -0.54 7.50 -8.17
N TRP A 109 0.40 8.34 -7.75
CA TRP A 109 1.83 8.25 -8.07
C TRP A 109 2.52 6.99 -7.55
N ILE A 110 1.90 6.29 -6.58
CA ILE A 110 2.38 5.00 -6.09
C ILE A 110 2.47 3.97 -7.21
N LEU A 111 1.54 3.98 -8.18
CA LEU A 111 1.53 3.05 -9.30
C LEU A 111 2.75 3.23 -10.22
N PRO A 112 3.00 4.41 -10.85
CA PRO A 112 4.18 4.59 -11.68
C PRO A 112 5.48 4.40 -10.89
N MET A 113 5.54 4.85 -9.63
CA MET A 113 6.70 4.60 -8.78
C MET A 113 7.00 3.10 -8.62
N THR A 114 5.97 2.26 -8.49
CA THR A 114 6.12 0.81 -8.41
C THR A 114 6.83 0.24 -9.65
N PHE A 115 6.47 0.71 -10.84
CA PHE A 115 7.11 0.30 -12.09
C PHE A 115 8.56 0.80 -12.19
N PHE A 116 8.79 2.09 -11.94
CA PHE A 116 10.13 2.68 -12.04
C PHE A 116 11.14 2.10 -11.05
N LEU A 117 10.68 1.68 -9.88
CA LEU A 117 11.53 1.01 -8.90
C LEU A 117 11.84 -0.45 -9.27
N GLY A 118 11.23 -1.01 -10.32
CA GLY A 118 11.45 -2.40 -10.74
C GLY A 118 10.84 -3.44 -9.80
N LEU A 119 9.86 -3.05 -8.98
CA LEU A 119 9.16 -3.98 -8.09
C LEU A 119 8.44 -5.11 -8.85
N PRO A 120 7.81 -4.89 -10.03
CA PRO A 120 7.20 -5.97 -10.80
C PRO A 120 8.19 -7.10 -11.13
N THR A 121 9.42 -6.78 -11.51
CA THR A 121 10.45 -7.77 -11.83
C THR A 121 10.83 -8.61 -10.61
N ILE A 122 10.96 -7.98 -9.44
CA ILE A 122 11.23 -8.68 -8.18
C ILE A 122 10.05 -9.57 -7.80
N ASN A 123 8.82 -9.06 -7.91
CA ASN A 123 7.59 -9.80 -7.62
C ASN A 123 7.47 -11.04 -8.50
N SER A 124 7.68 -10.90 -9.82
CA SER A 124 7.65 -12.02 -10.76
C SER A 124 8.67 -13.09 -10.38
N ARG A 125 9.91 -12.70 -10.06
CA ARG A 125 10.94 -13.68 -9.68
C ARG A 125 10.61 -14.41 -8.38
N LEU A 126 10.04 -13.73 -7.39
CA LEU A 126 9.60 -14.37 -6.14
C LEU A 126 8.39 -15.29 -6.36
N LEU A 127 7.46 -14.92 -7.26
CA LEU A 127 6.35 -15.80 -7.64
C LEU A 127 6.85 -17.07 -8.35
N ASP A 128 7.82 -16.93 -9.26
CA ASP A 128 8.47 -18.04 -9.96
C ASP A 128 9.14 -19.02 -8.97
N LEU A 129 9.92 -18.51 -8.02
CA LEU A 129 10.56 -19.32 -6.98
C LEU A 129 9.54 -20.06 -6.10
N ALA A 130 8.35 -19.47 -5.89
CA ALA A 130 7.29 -20.08 -5.11
C ALA A 130 6.52 -21.20 -5.85
N GLN A 131 6.59 -21.27 -7.19
CA GLN A 131 5.77 -22.16 -8.03
C GLN A 131 6.39 -23.55 -8.31
N GLN A 132 7.66 -23.79 -7.95
CA GLN A 132 8.40 -25.00 -8.36
C GLN A 132 7.81 -26.38 -7.98
N ASP A 133 6.79 -26.46 -7.11
CA ASP A 133 6.23 -27.75 -6.64
C ASP A 133 4.75 -27.97 -6.96
N GLU A 134 4.02 -26.99 -7.50
CA GLU A 134 2.56 -27.09 -7.64
C GLU A 134 2.15 -28.01 -8.83
N GLY A 135 3.03 -28.88 -9.32
CA GLY A 135 2.80 -29.76 -10.50
C GLY A 135 2.49 -29.01 -11.80
N THR A 136 2.56 -27.68 -11.77
CA THR A 136 2.14 -26.74 -12.82
C THR A 136 3.31 -26.00 -13.45
N ALA A 137 4.52 -26.17 -12.90
CA ALA A 137 5.73 -25.54 -13.42
C ALA A 137 6.22 -26.32 -14.65
N ASN A 138 5.92 -25.82 -15.85
CA ASN A 138 6.49 -26.30 -17.12
C ASN A 138 8.02 -26.07 -17.23
N LYS A 139 8.67 -25.54 -16.18
CA LYS A 139 10.10 -25.19 -16.15
C LYS A 139 10.66 -25.38 -14.75
N ILE A 140 11.77 -26.11 -14.63
CA ILE A 140 12.56 -26.18 -13.39
C ILE A 140 13.23 -24.82 -13.18
N ILE A 141 12.80 -24.08 -12.15
CA ILE A 141 13.34 -22.74 -11.83
C ILE A 141 14.38 -22.82 -10.72
N THR A 142 15.60 -23.25 -11.03
CA THR A 142 16.64 -23.35 -10.01
C THR A 142 17.08 -21.95 -9.51
N PRO A 143 17.22 -21.76 -8.19
CA PRO A 143 17.74 -20.51 -7.63
C PRO A 143 19.12 -20.16 -8.20
N LYS A 144 19.40 -18.87 -8.35
CA LYS A 144 20.70 -18.36 -8.82
C LYS A 144 21.77 -18.40 -7.73
N SER A 145 21.36 -18.48 -6.46
CA SER A 145 22.22 -18.61 -5.29
C SER A 145 21.42 -19.13 -4.11
N ASP A 146 22.09 -19.65 -3.08
CA ASP A 146 21.46 -20.23 -1.87
C ASP A 146 20.63 -19.23 -1.03
N ASP A 147 20.74 -17.92 -1.31
CA ASP A 147 20.03 -16.81 -0.65
C ASP A 147 19.32 -15.86 -1.64
N GLU A 148 18.98 -16.32 -2.86
CA GLU A 148 18.34 -15.49 -3.87
C GLU A 148 17.02 -14.87 -3.35
N ALA A 149 16.12 -15.67 -2.77
CA ALA A 149 14.83 -15.18 -2.30
C ALA A 149 15.00 -14.16 -1.17
N LYS A 150 15.95 -14.40 -0.25
CA LYS A 150 16.30 -13.45 0.82
C LYS A 150 16.79 -12.11 0.26
N LYS A 151 17.68 -12.14 -0.74
CA LYS A 151 18.18 -10.92 -1.41
C LYS A 151 17.07 -10.17 -2.14
N LEU A 152 16.20 -10.89 -2.82
CA LEU A 152 15.05 -10.31 -3.53
C LEU A 152 14.06 -9.65 -2.56
N ILE A 153 13.72 -10.29 -1.44
CA ILE A 153 12.82 -9.72 -0.43
C ILE A 153 13.43 -8.49 0.23
N LYS A 154 14.73 -8.51 0.54
CA LYS A 154 15.43 -7.33 1.06
C LYS A 154 15.41 -6.18 0.05
N SER A 155 15.72 -6.45 -1.22
CA SER A 155 15.69 -5.44 -2.28
C SER A 155 14.28 -4.91 -2.52
N TRP A 156 13.27 -5.79 -2.46
CA TRP A 156 11.86 -5.42 -2.52
C TRP A 156 11.52 -4.42 -1.42
N GLU A 157 11.94 -4.70 -0.18
CA GLU A 157 11.70 -3.83 0.97
C GLU A 157 12.37 -2.46 0.82
N GLU A 158 13.67 -2.43 0.49
CA GLU A 158 14.42 -1.18 0.31
C GLU A 158 13.76 -0.26 -0.72
N LYS A 159 13.29 -0.84 -1.83
CA LYS A 159 12.54 -0.11 -2.86
C LYS A 159 11.13 0.25 -2.37
N HIS A 160 10.45 -0.64 -1.66
CA HIS A 160 9.10 -0.38 -1.14
C HIS A 160 9.06 0.80 -0.17
N VAL A 161 10.08 0.94 0.68
CA VAL A 161 10.19 2.05 1.64
C VAL A 161 10.23 3.41 0.93
N ILE A 162 10.76 3.50 -0.28
CA ILE A 162 10.73 4.75 -1.07
C ILE A 162 9.29 5.20 -1.35
N ARG A 163 8.36 4.25 -1.51
CA ARG A 163 6.92 4.55 -1.70
C ARG A 163 6.27 5.18 -0.47
N PHE A 164 6.90 5.10 0.71
CA PHE A 164 6.38 5.69 1.95
C PHE A 164 6.31 7.21 1.88
N ILE A 165 7.15 7.83 1.06
CA ILE A 165 7.10 9.26 0.82
C ILE A 165 5.75 9.62 0.20
N SER A 166 5.31 8.88 -0.82
CA SER A 166 4.01 9.10 -1.45
C SER A 166 2.83 8.72 -0.54
N TYR A 167 2.90 7.59 0.17
CA TYR A 167 1.87 7.21 1.15
C TYR A 167 1.70 8.26 2.26
N GLY A 168 2.82 8.69 2.84
CA GLY A 168 2.85 9.68 3.92
C GLY A 168 2.43 11.07 3.45
N ALA A 169 2.82 11.49 2.24
CA ALA A 169 2.36 12.73 1.65
C ALA A 169 0.84 12.73 1.41
N ALA A 170 0.30 11.66 0.81
CA ALA A 170 -1.14 11.52 0.60
C ALA A 170 -1.92 11.59 1.93
N TRP A 171 -1.49 10.80 2.93
CA TRP A 171 -2.11 10.80 4.25
C TRP A 171 -1.99 12.16 4.96
N GLY A 172 -0.80 12.76 5.00
CA GLY A 172 -0.56 14.03 5.68
C GLY A 172 -1.36 15.18 5.06
N LEU A 173 -1.48 15.21 3.74
CA LEU A 173 -2.30 16.21 3.02
C LEU A 173 -3.80 15.98 3.25
N SER A 174 -4.28 14.73 3.19
CA SER A 174 -5.69 14.44 3.52
C SER A 174 -6.02 14.78 4.97
N LEU A 175 -5.13 14.50 5.92
CA LEU A 175 -5.28 14.89 7.33
C LEU A 175 -5.33 16.41 7.48
N LEU A 176 -4.42 17.14 6.84
CA LEU A 176 -4.42 18.61 6.85
C LEU A 176 -5.74 19.17 6.30
N ALA A 177 -6.25 18.60 5.21
CA ALA A 177 -7.54 19.00 4.63
C ALA A 177 -8.71 18.76 5.59
N ILE A 178 -8.73 17.63 6.32
CA ILE A 178 -9.73 17.34 7.36
C ILE A 178 -9.68 18.39 8.47
N LEU A 179 -8.48 18.66 9.00
CA LEU A 179 -8.29 19.64 10.07
C LEU A 179 -8.70 21.06 9.64
N LEU A 180 -8.50 21.41 8.37
CA LEU A 180 -8.94 22.69 7.82
C LEU A 180 -10.45 22.76 7.54
N ASP A 181 -11.11 21.63 7.28
CA ASP A 181 -12.55 21.60 7.04
C ASP A 181 -13.34 21.89 8.32
N GLY A 182 -12.89 21.35 9.45
CA GLY A 182 -13.47 21.58 10.78
C GLY A 182 -14.90 21.05 10.99
N ARG A 183 -15.49 20.42 9.97
CA ARG A 183 -16.82 19.79 9.98
C ARG A 183 -16.74 18.26 10.11
N VAL A 184 -15.57 17.71 9.81
CA VAL A 184 -15.21 16.28 9.88
C VAL A 184 -14.28 16.06 11.05
#